data_AF-A0A954JXB3-F1
#
_entry.id   AF-A0A954JXB3-F1
#
_cell.length_a   1.000
_cell.length_b   1.000
_cell.length_c   1.000
_cell.angle_alpha   90.00
_cell.angle_beta   90.00
_cell.angle_gamma   90.00
#
_symmetry.space_group_name_H-M   'P 1'
#
loop_
_entity.id
_entity.type
_entity.pdbx_description
1 polymer ?
#
loop_
_entity_poly.entity_id
_entity_poly.type
_entity_poly.pdbx_seq_one_letter_code
_entity_poly.pdbx_strand_id
1 'polypeptide(L)'
;MLEACDRAGGRIRTSNHWPELLLDLGAMWINGVKGTPLTSLADSIQAKRVATRYDNAIVYDVNGNPLDEQAAENLENIREQLFDRLKQAQDKDPEVLNG
;
A
#
# COMPACT_ATOMS: atom_id res chain seq x y z
N MET A 1 13.96 -26.02 5.94
CA MET A 1 13.93 -24.65 5.39
C MET A 1 15.34 -24.09 5.48
N LEU A 2 15.86 -23.48 4.42
CA LEU A 2 17.13 -22.77 4.44
C LEU A 2 16.83 -21.29 4.21
N GLU A 3 17.21 -20.44 5.16
CA GLU A 3 16.98 -19.00 5.13
C GLU A 3 18.35 -18.31 5.21
N ALA A 4 18.56 -17.30 4.37
CA ALA A 4 19.84 -16.59 4.29
C ALA A 4 19.92 -15.48 5.34
N CYS A 5 18.78 -14.93 5.74
CA CYS A 5 18.72 -13.98 6.85
C CYS A 5 18.90 -14.70 8.20
N ASP A 6 19.32 -13.93 9.19
CA ASP A 6 19.38 -14.34 10.60
C ASP A 6 17.99 -14.43 11.28
N ARG A 7 16.91 -14.26 10.50
CA ARG A 7 15.53 -14.30 10.97
C ARG A 7 14.60 -14.86 9.89
N ALA A 8 13.46 -15.40 10.33
CA ALA A 8 12.37 -15.77 9.43
C ALA A 8 11.58 -14.55 8.93
N GLY A 9 10.80 -14.75 7.87
CA GLY A 9 9.77 -13.82 7.39
C GLY A 9 10.10 -13.06 6.10
N GLY A 10 11.32 -13.16 5.57
CA GLY A 10 11.71 -12.52 4.31
C GLY A 10 11.39 -11.01 4.31
N ARG A 11 10.49 -10.57 3.43
CA ARG A 11 10.05 -9.16 3.33
C ARG A 11 9.04 -8.69 4.39
N ILE A 12 8.64 -9.56 5.32
CA ILE A 12 7.87 -9.17 6.51
C ILE A 12 8.89 -8.92 7.62
N ARG A 13 9.04 -7.66 8.06
CA ARG A 13 10.11 -7.24 8.98
C ARG A 13 9.61 -6.17 9.94
N THR A 14 9.63 -6.48 11.23
CA THR A 14 9.47 -5.50 12.31
C THR A 14 10.84 -5.17 12.88
N SER A 15 11.18 -3.87 12.94
CA SER A 15 12.36 -3.33 13.61
C SER A 15 12.04 -3.02 15.06
N ASN A 16 12.95 -3.38 15.95
CA ASN A 16 12.93 -3.05 17.38
C ASN A 16 14.13 -2.18 17.78
N HIS A 17 14.70 -1.45 16.82
CA HIS A 17 15.90 -0.64 17.05
C HIS A 17 15.72 0.45 18.12
N TRP A 18 14.49 0.92 18.31
CA TRP A 18 14.13 1.88 19.35
C TRP A 18 13.37 1.16 20.47
N PRO A 19 13.82 1.27 21.75
CA PRO A 19 13.24 0.49 22.86
C PRO A 19 11.73 0.65 23.05
N GLU A 20 11.20 1.82 22.72
CA GLU A 20 9.79 2.18 22.94
C GLU A 20 8.95 2.12 21.64
N LEU A 21 9.53 1.72 20.51
CA LEU A 21 8.86 1.74 19.22
C LEU A 21 9.20 0.53 18.35
N LEU A 22 8.17 -0.26 18.03
CA LEU A 22 8.22 -1.26 16.98
C LEU A 22 7.79 -0.63 15.65
N LEU A 23 8.59 -0.85 14.60
CA LEU A 23 8.33 -0.29 13.27
C LEU A 23 8.43 -1.36 12.19
N ASP A 24 7.37 -1.56 11.42
CA ASP A 24 7.40 -2.44 10.26
C ASP A 24 8.14 -1.78 9.09
N LEU A 25 9.23 -2.40 8.66
CA LEU A 25 10.05 -2.01 7.50
C LEU A 25 9.71 -2.84 6.25
N GLY A 26 8.66 -3.65 6.33
CA GLY A 26 8.23 -4.59 5.31
C GLY A 26 6.74 -4.47 5.04
N ALA A 27 6.08 -5.61 4.79
CA ALA A 27 4.63 -5.64 4.67
C ALA A 27 3.95 -5.21 5.98
N MET A 28 3.09 -4.19 5.89
CA MET A 28 2.36 -3.62 7.04
C MET A 28 0.83 -3.69 6.89
N TRP A 29 0.31 -3.95 5.69
CA TRP A 29 -1.12 -3.85 5.40
C TRP A 29 -1.70 -5.14 4.80
N ILE A 30 -2.79 -5.62 5.39
CA ILE A 30 -3.76 -6.51 4.74
C ILE A 30 -4.70 -5.68 3.85
N ASN A 31 -4.43 -5.67 2.54
CA ASN A 31 -5.32 -5.04 1.57
C ASN A 31 -6.60 -5.88 1.41
N GLY A 32 -7.77 -5.25 1.60
CA GLY A 32 -9.08 -5.89 1.44
C GLY A 32 -9.35 -6.97 2.49
N VAL A 33 -10.14 -6.66 3.53
CA VAL A 33 -10.35 -7.58 4.67
C VAL A 33 -11.37 -8.70 4.43
N LYS A 34 -12.12 -8.65 3.33
CA LYS A 34 -13.15 -9.66 2.99
C LYS A 34 -12.57 -10.74 2.08
N GLY A 35 -12.78 -12.00 2.42
CA GLY A 35 -12.37 -13.15 1.59
C GLY A 35 -10.86 -13.40 1.55
N THR A 36 -10.05 -12.64 2.30
CA THR A 36 -8.61 -12.86 2.40
C THR A 36 -8.28 -13.84 3.53
N PRO A 37 -7.42 -14.85 3.30
CA PRO A 37 -6.96 -15.75 4.36
C PRO A 37 -6.16 -15.02 5.44
N LEU A 38 -5.62 -13.84 5.14
CA LEU A 38 -4.89 -13.02 6.09
C LEU A 38 -5.78 -12.49 7.22
N THR A 39 -7.07 -12.25 6.96
CA THR A 39 -8.03 -11.82 7.98
C THR A 39 -8.25 -12.96 8.98
N SER A 40 -8.54 -14.17 8.49
CA SER A 40 -8.74 -15.34 9.35
C SER A 40 -7.49 -15.69 10.16
N LEU A 41 -6.30 -15.53 9.58
CA LEU A 41 -5.03 -15.71 10.29
C LEU A 41 -4.82 -14.63 11.35
N ALA A 42 -5.12 -13.36 11.05
CA ALA A 42 -5.04 -12.28 12.02
C ALA A 42 -6.00 -12.50 13.20
N ASP A 43 -7.21 -13.01 12.92
CA ASP A 43 -8.19 -13.35 13.95
C ASP A 43 -7.69 -14.49 14.85
N SER A 44 -7.10 -15.55 14.27
CA SER A 44 -6.65 -16.73 15.02
C SER A 44 -5.50 -16.45 15.98
N ILE A 45 -4.64 -15.48 15.64
CA ILE A 45 -3.53 -15.03 16.51
C ILE A 45 -3.88 -13.76 17.30
N GLN A 46 -5.13 -13.29 17.22
CA GLN A 46 -5.61 -12.07 17.87
C GLN A 46 -4.75 -10.84 17.54
N ALA A 47 -4.26 -10.73 16.30
CA ALA A 47 -3.45 -9.62 15.85
C ALA A 47 -4.26 -8.31 15.90
N LYS A 48 -3.69 -7.30 16.55
CA LYS A 48 -4.24 -5.93 16.55
C LYS A 48 -4.18 -5.38 15.13
N ARG A 49 -5.31 -4.82 14.69
CA ARG A 49 -5.45 -4.14 13.39
C ARG A 49 -6.16 -2.82 13.61
N VAL A 50 -5.77 -1.82 12.82
CA VAL A 50 -6.42 -0.51 12.78
C VAL A 50 -6.80 -0.25 11.33
N ALA A 51 -8.03 0.22 11.10
CA ALA A 51 -8.48 0.58 9.76
C ALA A 51 -7.82 1.88 9.31
N THR A 52 -7.13 1.85 8.18
CA THR A 52 -6.61 3.05 7.54
C THR A 52 -7.74 3.78 6.82
N ARG A 53 -7.90 5.07 7.11
CA ARG A 53 -8.86 5.96 6.46
C ARG A 53 -8.17 6.71 5.32
N TYR A 54 -8.26 6.17 4.11
CA TYR A 54 -7.67 6.77 2.91
C TYR A 54 -8.27 8.14 2.57
N ASP A 55 -9.53 8.35 2.93
CA ASP A 55 -10.28 9.60 2.75
C ASP A 55 -9.86 10.70 3.75
N ASN A 56 -9.08 10.35 4.77
CA ASN A 56 -8.66 11.25 5.83
C ASN A 56 -7.17 11.56 5.71
N ALA A 57 -6.79 12.19 4.60
CA ALA A 57 -5.43 12.62 4.32
C ALA A 57 -5.39 14.11 3.98
N ILE A 58 -4.30 14.78 4.36
CA ILE A 58 -4.01 16.15 3.91
C ILE A 58 -2.93 16.04 2.84
N VAL A 59 -3.22 16.59 1.67
CA VAL A 59 -2.27 16.64 0.55
C VAL A 59 -1.52 17.97 0.62
N TYR A 60 -0.20 17.91 0.45
CA TYR A 60 0.68 19.08 0.43
C TYR A 60 1.32 19.24 -0.95
N ASP A 61 1.47 20.48 -1.40
CA ASP A 61 2.20 20.83 -2.61
C ASP A 61 3.72 20.70 -2.44
N VAL A 62 4.47 20.93 -3.52
CA VAL A 62 5.94 20.87 -3.51
C VAL A 62 6.61 21.95 -2.65
N ASN A 63 5.87 22.98 -2.25
CA ASN A 63 6.32 24.04 -1.37
C ASN A 63 5.94 23.79 0.09
N GLY A 64 5.23 22.69 0.39
CA GLY A 64 4.77 22.32 1.72
C GLY A 64 3.48 23.02 2.16
N ASN A 65 2.71 23.60 1.25
CA ASN A 65 1.39 24.17 1.56
C ASN A 65 0.29 23.11 1.37
N PRO A 66 -0.75 23.09 2.23
CA PRO A 66 -1.93 22.27 1.97
C PRO A 66 -2.54 22.61 0.61
N LEU A 67 -2.89 21.58 -0.16
CA LEU A 67 -3.52 21.73 -1.46
C LEU A 67 -4.95 22.27 -1.26
N ASP A 68 -5.33 23.29 -2.03
CA ASP A 68 -6.71 23.78 -2.03
C ASP A 68 -7.64 22.83 -2.80
N GLU A 69 -8.94 23.01 -2.60
CA GLU A 69 -9.98 22.15 -3.18
C GLU A 69 -9.93 22.14 -4.72
N GLN A 70 -9.72 23.30 -5.34
CA GLN A 70 -9.66 23.40 -6.80
C GLN A 70 -8.45 22.67 -7.39
N ALA A 71 -7.29 22.80 -6.74
CA ALA A 71 -6.07 22.12 -7.13
C ALA A 71 -6.17 20.61 -6.88
N ALA A 72 -6.83 20.17 -5.81
CA ALA A 72 -7.10 18.77 -5.54
C ALA A 72 -8.01 18.14 -6.62
N GLU A 73 -9.11 18.82 -6.98
CA GLU A 73 -10.00 18.39 -8.07
C GLU A 73 -9.26 18.29 -9.41
N ASN A 74 -8.43 19.29 -9.73
CA ASN A 74 -7.65 19.27 -10.96
C ASN A 74 -6.65 18.11 -11.00
N LEU A 75 -5.98 17.83 -9.88
CA LEU A 75 -5.06 16.71 -9.77
C LEU A 75 -5.77 15.37 -9.95
N GLU A 76 -6.97 15.22 -9.38
CA GLU A 76 -7.78 14.02 -9.51
C GLU A 76 -8.22 13.79 -10.96
N ASN A 77 -8.69 14.85 -11.64
CA ASN A 77 -9.04 14.78 -13.06
C ASN A 77 -7.86 14.36 -13.94
N ILE A 78 -6.65 14.86 -13.66
CA ILE A 78 -5.42 14.46 -14.38
C ILE A 78 -5.10 13.00 -14.10
N ARG A 79 -5.21 12.57 -12.83
CA ARG A 79 -4.97 11.18 -12.41
C ARG A 79 -5.88 10.22 -13.17
N GLU A 80 -7.18 10.49 -13.20
CA GLU A 80 -8.16 9.66 -13.92
C GLU A 80 -7.84 9.54 -15.41
N GLN A 81 -7.62 10.66 -16.09
CA GLN A 81 -7.26 10.67 -17.51
C GLN A 81 -5.97 9.87 -17.80
N LEU A 82 -4.98 9.96 -16.92
CA LEU A 82 -3.73 9.20 -17.04
C LEU A 82 -3.98 7.70 -16.90
N PHE A 83 -4.71 7.27 -15.87
CA PHE A 83 -5.00 5.85 -15.65
C PHE A 83 -5.85 5.27 -16.78
N ASP A 84 -6.83 6.01 -17.29
CA ASP A 84 -7.63 5.57 -18.43
C ASP A 84 -6.78 5.36 -19.69
N ARG A 85 -5.84 6.27 -19.95
CA ARG A 85 -4.91 6.13 -21.08
C ARG A 85 -3.96 4.96 -20.90
N LEU A 86 -3.42 4.76 -19.69
CA LEU A 86 -2.56 3.61 -19.38
C LEU A 86 -3.30 2.29 -19.59
N LYS A 87 -4.54 2.20 -19.12
CA LYS A 87 -5.39 1.02 -19.33
C LYS A 87 -5.65 0.75 -20.81
N GLN A 88 -6.01 1.77 -21.57
CA GLN A 88 -6.22 1.64 -23.02
C GLN A 88 -4.94 1.22 -23.77
N ALA A 89 -3.76 1.64 -23.31
CA ALA A 89 -2.49 1.23 -23.89
C ALA A 89 -2.16 -0.23 -23.55
N GLN A 90 -2.38 -0.66 -22.31
CA GLN A 90 -2.19 -2.04 -21.88
C GLN A 90 -3.14 -3.02 -22.60
N ASP A 91 -4.40 -2.63 -22.80
CA ASP A 91 -5.38 -3.46 -23.51
C ASP A 91 -5.07 -3.60 -25.02
N LYS A 92 -4.25 -2.71 -25.58
CA LYS A 92 -3.84 -2.71 -27.00
C LYS A 92 -2.54 -3.46 -27.26
N ASP A 93 -1.87 -3.97 -26.24
CA ASP A 93 -0.60 -4.69 -26.35
C ASP A 93 -0.76 -6.16 -25.91
N PRO A 94 -1.21 -7.08 -26.79
CA PRO A 94 -1.41 -8.49 -26.46
C PRO A 94 -0.11 -9.31 -26.33
N GLU A 95 1.08 -8.70 -26.42
CA GLU A 95 2.35 -9.42 -26.61
C GLU A 95 3.18 -9.68 -25.32
N VAL A 96 2.54 -9.80 -24.14
CA VAL A 96 3.25 -10.16 -22.88
C VAL A 96 2.60 -11.34 -22.14
N LEU A 97 2.15 -12.36 -22.88
CA LEU A 97 1.67 -13.62 -22.28
C LEU A 97 2.37 -14.88 -22.81
N ASN A 98 3.48 -14.77 -23.54
CA ASN A 98 4.35 -15.91 -23.86
C ASN A 98 5.81 -15.55 -23.62
N GLY A 99 6.30 -15.86 -22.42
CA GLY A 99 7.71 -15.82 -22.02
C GLY A 99 7.91 -16.65 -20.76
#